data_AF-A0A0F9VA76-F1
#
_entry.id   AF-A0A0F9VA76-F1
#
_cell.length_a   1.000
_cell.length_b   1.000
_cell.length_c   1.000
_cell.angle_alpha   90.00
_cell.angle_beta   90.00
_cell.angle_gamma   90.00
#
_symmetry.space_group_name_H-M   'P 1'
#
loop_
_entity.id
_entity.type
_entity.pdbx_description
1 polymer ?
#
loop_
_entity_poly.entity_id
_entity_poly.type
_entity_poly.pdbx_seq_one_letter_code
_entity_poly.pdbx_strand_id
1 'polypeptide(L)'
;MSRYKYEIGDTVSYKALKTKDITCPCCGHIETEFKSVQRWGKIESRGKDYTVSSWDMGYQLDKEEQPDGTILIIPSIGNIEQPVKENFYKINNQSVLEEAILGQRNEN
;
A
#
# COMPACT_ATOMS: atom_id res chain seq x y z
N MET A 1 5.25 -13.26 -18.78
CA MET A 1 6.01 -13.26 -17.51
C MET A 1 6.38 -11.83 -17.19
N SER A 2 5.84 -11.23 -16.11
CA SER A 2 6.25 -9.88 -15.68
C SER A 2 7.76 -9.91 -15.37
N ARG A 3 8.55 -9.10 -16.09
CA ARG A 3 9.98 -8.93 -15.84
C ARG A 3 10.13 -7.89 -14.72
N TYR A 4 11.11 -8.08 -13.84
CA TYR A 4 11.46 -7.06 -12.86
C TYR A 4 11.91 -5.79 -13.58
N LYS A 5 11.41 -4.64 -13.15
CA LYS A 5 11.78 -3.33 -13.70
C LYS A 5 13.19 -2.88 -13.33
N TYR A 6 13.67 -3.23 -12.13
CA TYR A 6 14.94 -2.72 -11.59
C TYR A 6 15.99 -3.82 -11.35
N GLU A 7 17.26 -3.43 -11.44
CA GLU A 7 18.56 -4.02 -11.11
C GLU A 7 18.73 -4.65 -9.71
N ILE A 8 19.60 -5.66 -9.51
CA ILE A 8 20.23 -5.86 -8.20
C ILE A 8 21.44 -4.94 -8.24
N GLY A 9 21.59 -4.10 -7.23
CA GLY A 9 22.61 -3.07 -7.20
C GLY A 9 22.15 -1.69 -7.67
N ASP A 10 20.94 -1.57 -8.21
CA ASP A 10 20.37 -0.26 -8.53
C ASP A 10 20.11 0.55 -7.26
N THR A 11 20.46 1.83 -7.31
CA THR A 11 20.11 2.81 -6.28
C THR A 11 18.77 3.43 -6.64
N VAL A 12 17.74 3.13 -5.85
CA VAL A 12 16.36 3.56 -6.09
C VAL A 12 15.81 4.34 -4.90
N SER A 13 14.79 5.15 -5.17
CA SER A 13 13.99 5.81 -4.15
C SER A 13 12.62 5.18 -4.03
N TYR A 14 12.11 5.05 -2.82
CA TYR A 14 10.81 4.44 -2.54
C TYR A 14 10.02 5.22 -1.50
N LYS A 15 8.69 5.11 -1.57
CA LYS A 15 7.76 5.66 -0.58
C LYS A 15 7.80 4.81 0.69
N ALA A 16 8.02 5.45 1.82
CA ALA A 16 7.94 4.85 3.15
C ALA A 16 6.99 5.67 4.03
N LEU A 17 6.44 5.04 5.07
CA LEU A 17 5.58 5.71 6.05
C LEU A 17 6.37 5.95 7.33
N LYS A 18 6.48 7.20 7.74
CA LYS A 18 6.99 7.57 9.05
C LYS A 18 5.80 7.74 9.99
N THR A 19 5.81 7.00 11.09
CA THR A 19 4.80 7.12 12.15
C THR A 19 5.41 7.81 13.36
N LYS A 20 4.59 8.59 14.05
CA LYS A 20 4.96 9.18 15.33
C LYS A 20 3.71 9.27 16.20
N ASP A 21 3.81 8.75 17.41
CA ASP A 21 2.77 8.95 18.41
C ASP A 21 2.92 10.35 19.00
N ILE A 22 1.80 11.07 19.04
CA ILE A 22 1.64 12.36 19.66
C ILE A 22 0.62 12.25 20.78
N THR A 23 0.83 13.01 21.86
CA THR A 23 -0.12 13.06 22.96
C THR A 23 -0.92 14.34 22.84
N CYS A 24 -2.25 14.24 22.81
CA CYS A 24 -3.11 15.41 22.79
C CYS A 24 -2.91 16.21 24.09
N PRO A 25 -2.50 17.48 24.03
CA PRO A 25 -2.21 18.27 25.23
C PRO A 25 -3.46 18.58 26.06
N CYS A 26 -4.66 18.47 25.49
CA CYS A 26 -5.92 18.78 26.16
C CYS A 26 -6.50 17.59 26.95
N CYS A 27 -6.44 16.38 26.41
CA CYS A 27 -7.10 15.21 27.00
C CYS A 27 -6.19 13.97 27.15
N GLY A 28 -4.90 14.10 26.81
CA GLY A 28 -3.88 13.09 27.12
C GLY A 28 -3.95 11.79 26.30
N HIS A 29 -4.89 11.68 25.36
CA HIS A 29 -4.93 10.51 24.47
C HIS A 29 -3.78 10.52 23.48
N ILE A 30 -3.38 9.32 23.05
CA ILE A 30 -2.34 9.12 22.06
C ILE A 30 -3.00 9.08 20.68
N GLU A 31 -2.52 9.92 19.77
CA GLU A 31 -2.83 9.86 18.34
C GLU A 31 -1.57 9.46 17.59
N THR A 32 -1.71 8.69 16.52
CA THR A 32 -0.58 8.36 15.64
C THR A 32 -0.64 9.25 14.41
N GLU A 33 0.38 10.09 14.23
CA GLU A 33 0.58 10.84 12.99
C GLU A 33 1.28 9.98 11.94
N PHE A 34 0.78 10.03 10.71
CA PHE A 34 1.34 9.33 9.57
C PHE A 34 1.87 10.33 8.55
N LYS A 35 3.16 10.22 8.19
CA LYS A 35 3.78 11.06 7.16
C LYS A 35 4.45 10.19 6.10
N SER A 36 4.03 10.35 4.84
CA SER A 36 4.74 9.75 3.72
C SER A 36 6.10 10.43 3.53
N VAL A 37 7.16 9.64 3.44
CA VAL A 37 8.53 10.09 3.22
C VAL A 37 9.17 9.31 2.08
N GLN A 38 10.10 9.94 1.35
CA GLN A 38 10.90 9.27 0.32
C GLN A 38 12.23 8.83 0.93
N ARG A 39 12.61 7.58 0.73
CA ARG A 39 13.92 7.04 1.16
C ARG A 39 14.68 6.52 -0.05
N TRP A 40 16.00 6.58 0.04
CA TRP A 40 16.92 5.99 -0.92
C TRP A 40 17.52 4.70 -0.37
N GLY A 41 17.80 3.74 -1.25
CA GLY A 41 18.53 2.54 -0.91
C GLY A 41 18.93 1.75 -2.15
N LYS A 42 19.81 0.78 -1.94
CA LYS A 42 20.30 -0.12 -2.98
C LYS A 42 19.47 -1.40 -2.97
N ILE A 43 19.13 -1.92 -4.14
CA ILE A 43 18.43 -3.20 -4.26
C ILE A 43 19.40 -4.34 -3.95
N GLU A 44 19.09 -5.12 -2.93
CA GLU A 44 19.89 -6.25 -2.44
C GLU A 44 19.43 -7.58 -3.05
N SER A 45 18.11 -7.75 -3.24
CA SER A 45 17.53 -8.95 -3.85
C SER A 45 16.14 -8.66 -4.43
N ARG A 46 15.60 -9.61 -5.19
CA ARG A 46 14.28 -9.53 -5.82
C ARG A 46 13.47 -10.78 -5.51
N GLY A 47 12.18 -10.62 -5.28
CA GLY A 47 11.24 -11.69 -5.02
C GLY A 47 9.91 -11.43 -5.69
N LYS A 48 9.09 -12.47 -5.83
CA LYS A 48 7.70 -12.35 -6.23
C LYS A 48 6.83 -12.98 -5.18
N ASP A 49 5.79 -12.27 -4.78
CA ASP A 49 4.80 -12.79 -3.84
C ASP A 49 3.39 -12.60 -4.38
N TYR A 50 2.45 -13.40 -3.89
CA TYR A 50 1.04 -13.26 -4.20
C TYR A 50 0.42 -12.23 -3.26
N THR A 51 -0.14 -11.18 -3.84
CA THR A 51 -0.85 -10.15 -3.10
C THR A 51 -2.28 -10.11 -3.62
N VAL A 52 -3.24 -9.95 -2.72
CA VAL A 52 -4.60 -9.61 -3.11
C VAL A 52 -4.54 -8.12 -3.43
N SER A 53 -4.62 -7.76 -4.71
CA SER A 53 -4.58 -6.38 -5.19
C SER A 53 -5.86 -5.63 -4.83
N SER A 54 -6.14 -5.45 -3.55
CA SER A 54 -7.05 -4.39 -3.14
C SER A 54 -6.67 -3.86 -1.77
N TRP A 55 -6.05 -2.67 -1.79
CA TRP A 55 -6.01 -1.78 -0.63
C TRP A 55 -7.41 -1.29 -0.24
N ASP A 56 -8.40 -1.47 -1.13
CA ASP A 56 -9.81 -1.31 -0.84
C ASP A 56 -10.47 -2.70 -0.70
N MET A 57 -10.43 -3.25 0.51
CA MET A 57 -11.54 -4.12 0.96
C MET A 57 -12.76 -3.24 1.27
N GLY A 58 -13.20 -2.45 0.28
CA GLY A 58 -14.37 -1.61 0.38
C GLY A 58 -15.62 -2.51 0.40
N TYR A 59 -16.47 -2.32 1.38
CA TYR A 59 -17.86 -2.77 1.25
C TYR A 59 -18.58 -1.81 0.30
N GLN A 60 -19.37 -2.35 -0.60
CA GLN A 60 -20.30 -1.57 -1.40
C GLN A 60 -21.60 -1.40 -0.61
N LEU A 61 -22.28 -0.27 -0.80
CA LEU A 61 -23.57 0.00 -0.18
C LEU A 61 -24.62 0.06 -1.27
N ASP A 62 -25.38 -1.02 -1.40
CA ASP A 62 -26.52 -1.08 -2.29
C ASP A 62 -27.74 -0.44 -1.61
N LYS A 63 -28.57 0.23 -2.40
CA LYS A 63 -29.80 0.88 -1.90
C LYS A 63 -30.99 0.24 -2.58
N GLU A 64 -31.96 -0.20 -1.78
CA GLU A 64 -33.19 -0.82 -2.25
C GLU A 64 -34.39 -0.04 -1.70
N GLU A 65 -35.18 0.55 -2.60
CA GLU A 65 -36.43 1.23 -2.24
C GLU A 65 -37.54 0.21 -1.98
N GLN A 66 -38.22 0.36 -0.84
CA GLN A 66 -39.26 -0.55 -0.39
C GLN A 66 -40.67 -0.05 -0.78
N PRO A 67 -41.66 -0.94 -0.85
CA PRO A 67 -43.04 -0.57 -1.19
C PRO A 67 -43.70 0.43 -0.22
N ASP A 68 -43.17 0.56 1.00
CA ASP A 68 -43.63 1.51 2.01
C ASP A 68 -42.91 2.88 1.93
N GLY A 69 -42.05 3.08 0.93
CA GLY A 69 -41.28 4.31 0.72
C GLY A 69 -40.01 4.41 1.57
N THR A 70 -39.64 3.36 2.32
CA THR A 70 -38.36 3.30 3.05
C THR A 70 -37.22 2.85 2.13
N ILE A 71 -35.97 3.12 2.54
CA ILE A 71 -34.76 2.69 1.82
C ILE A 71 -33.97 1.72 2.69
N LEU A 72 -33.75 0.52 2.19
CA LEU A 72 -32.81 -0.45 2.74
C LEU A 72 -31.40 -0.15 2.22
N ILE A 73 -30.42 -0.09 3.13
CA ILE A 73 -29.01 -0.01 2.80
C ILE A 73 -28.39 -1.38 3.07
N ILE A 74 -27.94 -2.05 2.03
CA ILE A 74 -27.38 -3.41 2.09
C ILE A 74 -25.86 -3.29 1.89
N PRO A 75 -25.04 -3.56 2.92
CA PRO A 75 -23.60 -3.65 2.74
C PRO A 75 -23.26 -4.99 2.08
N SER A 76 -22.58 -4.94 0.94
CA SER A 76 -22.05 -6.11 0.24
C SER A 76 -20.52 -6.06 0.22
N ILE A 77 -19.85 -7.21 0.37
CA ILE A 77 -18.40 -7.27 0.20
C ILE A 77 -18.12 -7.12 -1.29
N GLY A 78 -17.33 -6.12 -1.67
CA GLY A 78 -16.91 -5.94 -3.05
C GLY A 78 -16.18 -7.19 -3.59
N ASN A 79 -16.15 -7.35 -4.92
CA ASN A 79 -15.47 -8.47 -5.54
C ASN A 79 -14.01 -8.58 -5.04
N ILE A 80 -13.67 -9.72 -4.44
CA ILE A 80 -12.29 -10.03 -4.09
C ILE A 80 -11.57 -10.35 -5.40
N GLU A 81 -10.72 -9.45 -5.85
CA GLU A 81 -9.90 -9.69 -7.02
C GLU A 81 -8.97 -10.90 -6.80
N GLN A 82 -8.69 -11.65 -7.87
CA GLN A 82 -7.78 -12.78 -7.79
C GLN A 82 -6.40 -12.30 -7.35
N PRO A 83 -5.70 -13.05 -6.47
CA PRO A 83 -4.37 -12.67 -6.04
C PRO A 83 -3.43 -12.56 -7.25
N VAL A 84 -2.85 -11.38 -7.42
CA VAL A 84 -1.87 -11.10 -8.47
C VAL A 84 -0.46 -11.34 -7.94
N LYS A 85 0.42 -11.81 -8.82
CA LYS A 85 1.82 -12.04 -8.46
C LYS A 85 2.62 -10.76 -8.70
N GLU A 86 2.96 -10.08 -7.62
CA GLU A 86 3.66 -8.79 -7.67
C GLU A 86 5.17 -8.94 -7.43
N ASN A 87 5.92 -7.94 -7.91
CA ASN A 87 7.36 -7.86 -7.75
C ASN A 87 7.72 -7.11 -6.45
N PHE A 88 8.57 -7.71 -5.64
CA PHE A 88 9.14 -7.11 -4.43
C PHE A 88 10.66 -6.99 -4.53
N TYR A 89 11.19 -5.92 -3.96
CA TYR A 89 12.62 -5.64 -3.90
C TYR A 89 13.05 -5.54 -2.44
N LYS A 90 14.17 -6.17 -2.09
CA LYS A 90 14.79 -5.98 -0.78
C LYS A 90 15.67 -4.74 -0.83
N ILE A 91 15.32 -3.70 -0.06
CA ILE A 91 16.02 -2.41 -0.02
C ILE A 91 16.19 -2.01 1.45
N ASN A 92 17.43 -1.81 1.92
CA ASN A 92 17.73 -1.51 3.33
C ASN A 92 17.11 -2.53 4.32
N ASN A 93 17.22 -3.84 4.03
CA ASN A 93 16.55 -4.92 4.77
C ASN A 93 15.01 -4.88 4.81
N GLN A 94 14.35 -4.08 3.97
CA GLN A 94 12.89 -4.01 3.88
C GLN A 94 12.40 -4.58 2.55
N SER A 95 11.27 -5.30 2.58
CA SER A 95 10.58 -5.72 1.35
C SER A 95 9.71 -4.57 0.84
N VAL A 96 10.01 -4.08 -0.36
CA VAL A 96 9.35 -2.93 -0.98
C VAL A 96 8.67 -3.38 -2.26
N LEU A 97 7.37 -3.08 -2.40
CA LEU A 97 6.60 -3.35 -3.61
C LEU A 97 7.13 -2.51 -4.78
N GLU A 98 7.21 -3.09 -5.98
CA GLU A 98 7.69 -2.41 -7.20
C GLU A 98 7.01 -1.06 -7.46
N GLU A 99 5.70 -0.99 -7.22
CA GLU A 99 4.88 0.22 -7.41
C GLU A 99 5.21 1.34 -6.42
N ALA A 100 5.80 1.02 -5.26
CA ALA A 100 6.21 2.01 -4.28
C ALA A 100 7.56 2.67 -4.64
N ILE A 101 8.27 2.18 -5.66
CA ILE A 101 9.55 2.73 -6.14
C ILE A 101 9.27 3.92 -7.07
N LEU A 102 9.75 5.09 -6.66
CA LEU A 102 9.45 6.38 -7.29
C LEU A 102 10.45 6.79 -8.37
N GLY A 103 11.67 6.25 -8.34
CA GLY A 103 12.70 6.57 -9.33
C GLY A 103 14.06 5.92 -9.03
N GLN A 104 14.94 5.94 -10.02
CA GLN A 104 16.28 5.35 -9.99
C GLN A 104 17.33 6.44 -10.19
N ARG A 105 18.48 6.31 -9.53
CA ARG A 105 19.66 7.14 -9.75
C ARG A 105 20.70 6.30 -10.47
N ASN A 106 21.11 6.74 -11.66
CA ASN A 106 22.25 6.16 -12.35
C ASN A 106 23.51 6.78 -11.73
N GLU A 107 24.30 5.97 -11.04
CA GLU A 107 25.68 6.35 -10.72
C GLU A 107 26.50 6.05 -11.98
N ASN A 108 26.80 7.12 -12.74
CA ASN A 108 27.84 7.08 -13.78
C ASN A 108 29.22 6.99 -13.14
#